data_AF-A0A8C6QIM2-F1
#
_entry.id   AF-A0A8C6QIM2-F1
#
_cell.length_a   1.000
_cell.length_b   1.000
_cell.length_c   1.000
_cell.angle_alpha   90.00
_cell.angle_beta   90.00
_cell.angle_gamma   90.00
#
_symmetry.space_group_name_H-M   'P 1'
#
loop_
_entity.id
_entity.type
_entity.pdbx_description
1 polymer ?
#
loop_
_entity_poly.entity_id
_entity_poly.type
_entity_poly.pdbx_seq_one_letter_code
_entity_poly.pdbx_strand_id
1 'polypeptide(L)' 'HQPWQQTLFLFPFQMRFMLLFSRQGKLRLQKWYLATSDKERKKMVRELMQVVLARKPKMCSFLEWRDLKVVY' A
#
# COMPACT_ATOMS: atom_id res chain seq x y z
N HIS A 1 7.81 -33.36 6.39
CA HIS A 1 8.46 -32.20 7.04
C HIS A 1 9.02 -31.28 5.97
N GLN A 2 8.28 -30.23 5.58
CA GLN A 2 8.77 -29.22 4.64
C GLN A 2 9.39 -28.06 5.44
N PRO A 3 10.72 -27.84 5.38
CA PRO A 3 11.39 -26.85 6.22
C PRO A 3 11.20 -25.40 5.72
N TRP A 4 10.58 -25.21 4.56
CA TRP A 4 10.55 -23.91 3.87
C TRP A 4 9.45 -22.95 4.36
N GLN A 5 8.57 -23.38 5.26
CA GLN A 5 7.55 -22.50 5.83
C GLN A 5 8.04 -21.70 7.06
N GLN A 6 9.20 -22.06 7.63
CA GLN A 6 9.66 -21.49 8.91
C GLN A 6 10.62 -20.29 8.78
N THR A 7 11.07 -19.93 7.58
CA THR A 7 12.04 -18.82 7.38
C THR A 7 11.40 -17.45 7.08
N LEU A 8 10.07 -17.32 7.08
CA LEU A 8 9.38 -16.05 6.79
C LEU A 8 9.15 -15.15 8.02
N PHE A 9 9.78 -15.44 9.17
CA PHE A 9 9.66 -14.63 10.39
C PHE A 9 10.65 -13.43 10.44
N LEU A 10 11.41 -13.19 9.38
CA LEU A 10 12.16 -11.95 9.20
C LEU A 10 11.42 -11.14 8.13
N PHE A 11 10.83 -10.01 8.51
CA PHE A 11 10.64 -8.78 7.72
C PHE A 11 9.37 -8.05 8.20
N PRO A 12 9.40 -7.38 9.36
CA PRO A 12 8.39 -6.36 9.67
C PRO A 12 8.39 -5.17 8.68
N PHE A 13 9.30 -5.16 7.69
CA PHE A 13 9.53 -4.08 6.72
C PHE A 13 9.23 -4.44 5.25
N GLN A 14 8.56 -5.55 4.96
CA GLN A 14 8.30 -5.88 3.55
C GLN A 14 7.25 -4.94 2.93
N MET A 15 7.61 -4.28 1.83
CA MET A 15 6.66 -3.46 1.05
C MET A 15 5.48 -4.31 0.59
N ARG A 16 4.25 -3.93 0.94
CA ARG A 16 3.03 -4.70 0.62
C ARG A 16 2.49 -4.39 -0.78
N PHE A 17 2.56 -3.13 -1.18
CA PHE A 17 2.12 -2.65 -2.48
C PHE A 17 2.81 -1.34 -2.87
N MET A 18 2.76 -1.00 -4.15
CA MET A 18 3.16 0.29 -4.71
C MET A 18 2.07 0.78 -5.66
N LEU A 19 1.64 2.03 -5.48
CA LEU A 19 0.61 2.67 -6.31
C LEU A 19 1.18 3.93 -6.94
N LEU A 20 0.89 4.14 -8.22
CA LEU A 20 1.13 5.40 -8.93
C LEU A 20 -0.20 5.92 -9.45
N PHE A 21 -0.56 7.14 -9.10
CA PHE A 21 -1.79 7.78 -9.56
C PHE A 21 -1.58 9.27 -9.80
N SER A 22 -2.36 9.84 -10.71
CA SER A 22 -2.30 11.28 -11.01
C SER A 22 -3.04 12.11 -9.96
N ARG A 23 -2.79 13.43 -9.96
CA ARG A 23 -3.52 14.38 -9.12
C ARG A 23 -5.04 14.43 -9.40
N GLN A 24 -5.48 14.00 -10.58
CA GLN A 24 -6.90 13.87 -10.92
C GLN A 24 -7.50 12.51 -10.48
N GLY A 25 -6.77 11.69 -9.72
CA GLY A 25 -7.28 10.40 -9.25
C GLY A 25 -7.27 9.29 -10.31
N LYS A 26 -6.42 9.39 -11.34
CA LYS A 26 -6.25 8.30 -12.33
C LYS A 26 -5.12 7.37 -11.91
N LEU A 27 -5.43 6.11 -11.63
CA LEU A 27 -4.43 5.07 -11.37
C LEU A 27 -3.63 4.80 -12.65
N ARG A 28 -2.30 4.82 -12.56
CA ARG A 28 -1.35 4.57 -13.64
C ARG A 28 -0.57 3.28 -13.44
N LEU A 29 -0.28 2.92 -12.19
CA LEU A 29 0.39 1.67 -11.84
C LEU A 29 -0.12 1.17 -10.50
N GLN A 30 -0.24 -0.16 -10.40
CA GLN A 30 -0.38 -0.86 -9.13
C GLN A 30 0.50 -2.12 -9.15
N LYS A 31 1.30 -2.31 -8.12
CA LYS A 31 2.07 -3.53 -7.89
C LYS A 31 1.74 -4.06 -6.50
N TRP A 32 1.39 -5.34 -6.43
CA TRP A 32 1.05 -6.03 -5.20
C TRP A 32 2.11 -7.09 -4.94
N TYR A 33 2.75 -7.05 -3.77
CA TYR A 33 3.80 -8.00 -3.38
C TYR A 33 3.25 -9.13 -2.51
N LEU A 34 2.05 -8.95 -1.94
CA LEU A 34 1.32 -9.97 -1.21
C LEU A 34 0.06 -10.40 -1.98
N ALA A 35 -0.37 -11.64 -1.76
CA ALA A 35 -1.65 -12.12 -2.25
C ALA A 35 -2.78 -11.34 -1.57
N THR A 36 -3.64 -10.70 -2.35
CA THR A 36 -4.77 -9.91 -1.86
C THR A 36 -5.88 -10.00 -2.88
N SER A 37 -7.13 -10.10 -2.44
CA SER A 37 -8.25 -10.24 -3.37
C SER A 37 -8.45 -8.97 -4.20
N ASP A 38 -8.93 -9.10 -5.43
CA ASP A 38 -9.14 -7.93 -6.29
C ASP A 38 -10.20 -6.96 -5.74
N LYS A 39 -11.16 -7.48 -4.96
CA LYS A 39 -12.15 -6.67 -4.23
C LYS A 39 -11.46 -5.77 -3.21
N GLU A 40 -10.57 -6.33 -2.40
CA GLU A 40 -9.81 -5.57 -1.41
C GLU A 40 -8.84 -4.61 -2.06
N ARG A 41 -8.10 -5.04 -3.09
CA ARG A 41 -7.19 -4.17 -3.87
C ARG A 41 -7.91 -2.93 -4.37
N LYS A 42 -9.07 -3.08 -5.02
CA LYS A 42 -9.89 -1.96 -5.50
C LYS A 42 -10.34 -1.03 -4.37
N LYS A 43 -10.72 -1.58 -3.20
CA LYS A 43 -11.10 -0.78 -2.02
C LYS A 43 -9.91 0.02 -1.49
N MET A 44 -8.77 -0.63 -1.26
CA MET A 44 -7.56 0.00 -0.72
C MET A 44 -7.04 1.11 -1.64
N VAL A 45 -7.01 0.88 -2.95
CA VAL A 45 -6.59 1.89 -3.92
C VAL A 45 -7.46 3.15 -3.83
N ARG A 46 -8.79 3.00 -3.83
CA ARG A 46 -9.69 4.16 -3.76
C ARG A 46 -9.51 4.94 -2.46
N GLU A 47 -9.48 4.25 -1.33
CA GLU A 47 -9.33 4.87 -0.01
C GLU A 47 -7.99 5.61 0.11
N LEU A 48 -6.87 4.97 -0.26
CA LEU A 48 -5.55 5.59 -0.18
C LEU A 48 -5.39 6.78 -1.12
N MET A 49 -5.91 6.68 -2.34
CA MET A 49 -5.89 7.79 -3.29
C MET A 49 -6.67 8.99 -2.75
N GLN A 50 -7.86 8.78 -2.19
CA GLN A 50 -8.64 9.85 -1.58
C GLN A 50 -7.89 10.50 -0.42
N VAL A 51 -7.31 9.70 0.48
CA VAL A 51 -6.56 10.23 1.63
C VAL A 51 -5.34 11.03 1.19
N VAL A 52 -4.52 10.49 0.27
CA VAL A 52 -3.29 11.16 -0.18
C VAL A 52 -3.60 12.43 -0.96
N LEU A 53 -4.59 12.42 -1.86
CA LEU A 53 -4.94 13.59 -2.67
C LEU A 53 -5.56 14.73 -1.84
N ALA A 54 -6.17 14.43 -0.68
CA ALA A 54 -6.72 15.42 0.22
C ALA A 54 -5.67 16.10 1.13
N ARG A 55 -4.43 15.60 1.19
CA ARG A 55 -3.37 16.15 2.07
C ARG A 55 -2.75 17.44 1.53
N LYS A 56 -2.38 18.33 2.44
CA LYS A 56 -1.73 19.60 2.11
C LYS A 56 -0.23 19.38 1.80
N PRO A 57 0.39 20.16 0.87
CA PRO A 57 1.78 19.94 0.43
C PRO A 57 2.87 20.01 1.52
N LYS A 58 2.61 20.61 2.69
CA LYS A 58 3.58 20.75 3.80
C LYS A 58 3.45 19.66 4.86
N MET A 59 2.61 18.65 4.64
CA MET A 59 2.45 17.53 5.56
C MET A 59 3.55 16.49 5.39
N CYS A 60 3.82 15.72 6.45
CA CYS A 60 4.76 14.61 6.44
C CYS A 60 4.38 13.57 5.35
N SER A 61 5.38 13.09 4.60
CA SER A 61 5.24 12.02 3.59
C SER A 61 4.92 10.64 4.18
N PHE A 62 4.85 10.52 5.50
CA PHE A 62 4.39 9.31 6.18
C PHE A 62 2.94 9.47 6.63
N LEU A 63 2.14 8.45 6.34
CA LEU A 63 0.74 8.32 6.73
C LEU A 63 0.54 6.98 7.42
N GLU A 64 0.04 7.00 8.65
CA GLU A 64 -0.50 5.79 9.29
C GLU A 64 -1.90 5.54 8.73
N TRP A 65 -2.10 4.41 8.06
CA TRP A 65 -3.37 4.00 7.48
C TRP A 65 -3.63 2.54 7.83
N ARG A 66 -4.63 2.31 8.69
CA ARG A 66 -4.85 1.01 9.35
C ARG A 66 -3.56 0.58 10.06
N ASP A 67 -3.17 -0.68 9.94
CA ASP A 67 -1.94 -1.23 10.52
C ASP A 67 -0.73 -1.09 9.57
N LEU A 68 -0.78 -0.13 8.64
CA LEU A 68 0.28 0.13 7.66
C LEU A 68 0.80 1.56 7.72
N LYS A 69 2.11 1.68 7.61
CA LYS A 69 2.77 2.95 7.31
C LYS A 69 2.90 3.12 5.80
N VAL A 70 2.25 4.15 5.26
CA VAL A 70 2.27 4.51 3.84
C VAL A 70 3.23 5.67 3.63
N VAL A 71 4.09 5.54 2.63
CA VAL A 71 4.96 6.60 2.13
C VAL A 71 4.38 7.11 0.80
N TYR A 72 4.24 8.43 0.65
CA TYR A 72 3.65 9.05 -0.53
C TYR A 72 4.38 10.33 -0.97
#